data_AF-A0A6G1FYI7-F1
#
_entry.id   AF-A0A6G1FYI7-F1
#
_cell.length_a   1.000
_cell.length_b   1.000
_cell.length_c   1.000
_cell.angle_alpha   90.00
_cell.angle_beta   90.00
_cell.angle_gamma   90.00
#
_symmetry.space_group_name_H-M   'P 1'
#
loop_
_entity.id
_entity.type
_entity.pdbx_description
1 polymer ?
#
loop_
_entity_poly.entity_id
_entity_poly.type
_entity_poly.pdbx_seq_one_letter_code
_entity_poly.pdbx_strand_id
1 'polypeptide(L)'
;MEGGGRPPLIEENRDSGNHTVEGILSGKYNRDLRRSSGTETNPDLTPIAECDIPIGPLRFCDSIAIKNYVRTLYLGVDPWRRDNHSDQIVNVSVRVWRKQGCPMTVSKRDDEAGKLEVNYSQLARTISTAFETLTASRELAEQHALHHFVEILWREISQRAVDNDWKICAMHIKADLPKATHTGDCLSLELWREPNLGDANPKLNSSMVLCFQGLRLNASIGFHAFEHQAKQRLIITLWIDTVDGGKPHGPSRALLNHIQELETVVVKFVETTIFKTLEGMGNELLALVKQRLGDSFAPDMAPNLRLRIEKPLAVPLADAPMVELYRPWIRPEGLGSVEDGQSGKKQKV
;
A
#
# COMPACT_ATOMS: atom_id res chain seq x y z
N MET A 1 12.63 74.95 28.63
CA MET A 1 12.32 74.08 27.49
C MET A 1 13.67 73.68 26.91
N GLU A 2 14.15 72.44 26.91
CA GLU A 2 13.55 71.12 27.03
C GLU A 2 14.47 70.22 27.86
N GLY A 3 13.89 69.36 28.70
CA GLY A 3 14.60 68.35 29.47
C GLY A 3 14.67 67.03 28.70
N GLY A 4 15.87 66.49 28.53
CA GLY A 4 16.10 65.15 27.98
C GLY A 4 16.04 64.09 29.09
N GLY A 5 14.87 63.49 29.28
CA GLY A 5 14.70 62.32 30.14
C GLY A 5 15.18 61.05 29.44
N ARG A 6 16.14 60.33 30.05
CA ARG A 6 16.50 58.96 29.67
C ARG A 6 15.42 57.99 30.18
N PRO A 7 15.05 56.95 29.41
CA PRO A 7 14.17 55.89 29.90
C PRO A 7 14.92 54.92 30.83
N PRO A 8 14.21 54.26 31.76
CA PRO A 8 14.82 53.33 32.71
C PRO A 8 15.16 51.98 32.06
N LEU A 9 16.26 51.38 32.53
CA LEU A 9 16.68 50.02 32.24
C LEU A 9 15.71 49.04 32.90
N ILE A 10 15.19 48.10 32.11
CA ILE A 10 14.40 46.96 32.60
C ILE A 10 15.39 45.91 33.12
N GLU A 11 15.34 45.63 34.42
CA GLU A 11 15.99 44.46 35.03
C GLU A 11 15.21 43.20 34.64
N GLU A 12 15.81 42.34 33.82
CA GLU A 12 15.30 40.98 33.61
C GLU A 12 15.76 40.09 34.76
N ASN A 13 14.78 39.69 35.57
CA ASN A 13 14.85 38.62 36.56
C ASN A 13 15.35 37.33 35.90
N ARG A 14 16.56 36.90 36.27
CA ARG A 14 17.00 35.51 36.13
C ARG A 14 16.48 34.75 37.33
N ASP A 15 15.48 33.91 37.13
CA ASP A 15 15.19 32.84 38.08
C ASP A 15 14.58 31.59 37.43
N SER A 16 14.93 30.46 38.03
CA SER A 16 14.50 29.07 37.77
C SER A 16 15.07 28.33 36.54
N GLY A 17 16.21 27.69 36.79
CA GLY A 17 16.70 26.55 36.02
C GLY A 17 16.11 25.22 36.47
N ASN A 18 16.27 24.24 35.58
CA ASN A 18 16.31 22.78 35.80
C ASN A 18 15.01 22.04 36.15
N HIS A 19 14.31 21.60 35.10
CA HIS A 19 13.65 20.30 35.11
C HIS A 19 14.36 19.34 34.15
N THR A 20 15.29 18.57 34.74
CA THR A 20 15.85 17.35 34.15
C THR A 20 14.80 16.25 34.26
N VAL A 21 14.30 15.75 33.13
CA VAL A 21 13.57 14.47 33.10
C VAL A 21 14.57 13.40 32.70
N GLU A 22 15.38 12.98 33.67
CA GLU A 22 16.04 11.68 33.64
C GLU A 22 15.09 10.66 34.27
N GLY A 23 14.75 9.62 33.52
CA GLY A 23 13.95 8.54 34.06
C GLY A 23 13.56 7.51 33.02
N ILE A 24 14.22 6.35 33.11
CA ILE A 24 13.79 5.03 32.63
C ILE A 24 14.08 4.78 31.15
N LEU A 25 15.22 4.13 30.89
CA LEU A 25 15.32 2.86 30.13
C LEU A 25 16.78 2.37 30.25
N SER A 26 17.11 1.77 31.39
CA SER A 26 18.33 0.95 31.51
C SER A 26 17.97 -0.49 31.13
N GLY A 27 18.35 -0.89 29.93
CA GLY A 27 18.18 -2.23 29.40
C GLY A 27 19.50 -2.69 28.77
N LYS A 28 20.24 -3.50 29.51
CA LYS A 28 21.55 -4.05 29.16
C LYS A 28 21.51 -4.77 27.81
N TYR A 29 22.19 -4.24 26.80
CA TYR A 29 22.56 -5.02 25.61
C TYR A 29 23.97 -5.56 25.78
N ASN A 30 24.06 -6.87 26.01
CA ASN A 30 25.31 -7.59 26.12
C ASN A 30 25.95 -7.74 24.74
N ARG A 31 27.23 -7.40 24.68
CA ARG A 31 28.16 -7.76 23.60
C ARG A 31 28.32 -9.28 23.59
N ASP A 32 28.12 -9.89 22.44
CA ASP A 32 28.89 -11.08 22.06
C ASP A 32 29.17 -11.04 20.55
N LEU A 33 30.31 -10.42 20.23
CA LEU A 33 31.00 -10.53 18.96
C LEU A 33 31.89 -11.78 19.02
N ARG A 34 31.48 -12.86 18.37
CA ARG A 34 32.42 -13.91 17.94
C ARG A 34 32.25 -14.24 16.47
N ARG A 35 33.40 -14.14 15.80
CA ARG A 35 33.73 -14.47 14.42
C ARG A 35 33.17 -15.85 14.02
N SER A 36 32.59 -15.94 12.83
CA SER A 36 32.87 -17.04 11.92
C SER A 36 32.96 -16.51 10.50
N SER A 37 34.13 -16.74 9.92
CA SER A 37 34.48 -16.50 8.53
C SER A 37 33.93 -17.65 7.69
N GLY A 38 33.04 -17.33 6.75
CA GLY A 38 32.56 -18.25 5.71
C GLY A 38 32.26 -17.45 4.46
N THR A 39 33.15 -17.54 3.48
CA THR A 39 32.95 -17.00 2.14
C THR A 39 31.96 -17.90 1.40
N GLU A 40 30.69 -17.52 1.39
CA GLU A 40 29.71 -18.01 0.43
C GLU A 40 29.38 -16.88 -0.55
N THR A 41 29.75 -17.09 -1.81
CA THR A 41 29.38 -16.25 -2.93
C THR A 41 27.89 -16.37 -3.17
N ASN A 42 27.13 -15.33 -2.80
CA ASN A 42 25.68 -15.23 -2.97
C ASN A 42 25.34 -14.91 -4.45
N PRO A 43 24.66 -15.79 -5.20
CA PRO A 43 24.38 -15.58 -6.62
C PRO A 43 23.09 -14.81 -6.92
N ASP A 44 22.32 -14.34 -5.93
CA ASP A 44 21.02 -13.69 -6.17
C ASP A 44 21.01 -12.19 -5.81
N LEU A 45 21.66 -11.38 -6.64
CA LEU A 45 21.43 -9.93 -6.67
C LEU A 45 20.97 -9.52 -8.08
N THR A 46 19.70 -9.81 -8.39
CA THR A 46 19.00 -9.17 -9.50
C THR A 46 18.54 -7.76 -9.13
N PRO A 47 18.43 -6.82 -10.09
CA PRO A 47 18.07 -5.44 -9.84
C PRO A 47 16.64 -5.33 -9.31
N ILE A 48 16.45 -4.53 -8.26
CA ILE A 48 15.17 -4.28 -7.59
C ILE A 48 14.30 -3.43 -8.51
N ALA A 49 13.38 -4.08 -9.24
CA ALA A 49 12.36 -3.42 -10.04
C ALA A 49 11.03 -3.34 -9.26
N GLU A 50 10.19 -2.39 -9.67
CA GLU A 50 8.90 -2.03 -9.07
C GLU A 50 8.02 -3.26 -8.72
N CYS A 51 7.67 -3.39 -7.43
CA CYS A 51 6.74 -4.38 -6.86
C CYS A 51 7.07 -5.87 -7.10
N ASP A 52 8.15 -6.36 -6.48
CA ASP A 52 8.30 -7.81 -6.22
C ASP A 52 7.35 -8.27 -5.10
N ILE A 53 6.12 -8.61 -5.47
CA ILE A 53 5.32 -9.62 -4.73
C ILE A 53 5.97 -10.98 -4.98
N PRO A 54 5.90 -11.98 -4.09
CA PRO A 54 6.54 -13.28 -4.33
C PRO A 54 6.00 -13.92 -5.61
N ILE A 55 6.73 -13.78 -6.71
CA ILE A 55 6.38 -14.24 -8.08
C ILE A 55 6.44 -15.78 -8.18
N GLY A 56 6.42 -16.51 -7.07
CA GLY A 56 6.62 -17.96 -7.00
C GLY A 56 5.82 -18.76 -8.03
N PRO A 57 4.49 -18.64 -8.09
CA PRO A 57 3.65 -19.38 -9.05
C PRO A 57 3.54 -18.73 -10.44
N LEU A 58 3.96 -17.48 -10.62
CA LEU A 58 3.81 -16.75 -11.90
C LEU A 58 5.02 -16.86 -12.83
N ARG A 59 6.08 -17.57 -12.43
CA ARG A 59 7.32 -17.76 -13.24
C ARG A 59 7.08 -18.42 -14.60
N PHE A 60 5.94 -19.08 -14.78
CA PHE A 60 5.56 -19.79 -16.00
C PHE A 60 4.31 -19.19 -16.67
N CYS A 61 4.14 -17.87 -16.58
CA CYS A 61 3.00 -17.19 -17.17
C CYS A 61 3.43 -16.08 -18.14
N ASP A 62 2.76 -16.02 -19.29
CA ASP A 62 2.81 -14.85 -20.16
C ASP A 62 1.88 -13.77 -19.62
N SER A 63 2.19 -12.49 -19.81
CA SER A 63 1.33 -11.40 -19.32
C SER A 63 0.97 -10.40 -20.41
N ILE A 64 -0.25 -9.90 -20.33
CA ILE A 64 -0.76 -8.80 -21.13
C ILE A 64 -1.16 -7.70 -20.17
N ALA A 65 -0.75 -6.47 -20.46
CA ALA A 65 -1.03 -5.34 -19.59
C ALA A 65 -1.48 -4.11 -20.38
N ILE A 66 -2.38 -3.36 -19.77
CA ILE A 66 -2.68 -1.98 -20.11
C ILE A 66 -2.19 -1.14 -18.95
N LYS A 67 -1.33 -0.16 -19.24
CA LYS A 67 -0.79 0.75 -18.24
C LYS A 67 -1.41 2.13 -18.40
N ASN A 68 -1.73 2.77 -17.28
CA ASN A 68 -2.13 4.17 -17.20
C ASN A 68 -3.31 4.52 -18.12
N TYR A 69 -4.36 3.70 -18.14
CA TYR A 69 -5.61 4.02 -18.82
C TYR A 69 -6.33 5.13 -18.05
N VAL A 70 -6.30 6.35 -18.58
CA VAL A 70 -6.82 7.55 -17.92
C VAL A 70 -8.29 7.77 -18.26
N ARG A 71 -9.13 7.88 -17.24
CA ARG A 71 -10.54 8.26 -17.35
C ARG A 71 -11.00 9.10 -16.18
N THR A 72 -12.17 9.70 -16.32
CA THR A 72 -12.86 10.34 -15.21
C THR A 72 -13.84 9.38 -14.55
N LEU A 73 -13.93 9.41 -13.23
CA LEU A 73 -14.87 8.64 -12.44
C LEU A 73 -15.53 9.54 -11.40
N TYR A 74 -16.86 9.48 -11.32
CA TYR A 74 -17.60 10.11 -10.23
C TYR A 74 -17.44 9.27 -8.97
N LEU A 75 -16.80 9.81 -7.93
CA LEU A 75 -16.45 9.05 -6.72
C LEU A 75 -17.40 9.29 -5.53
N GLY A 76 -18.41 10.16 -5.66
CA GLY A 76 -19.34 10.53 -4.58
C GLY A 76 -18.67 11.31 -3.46
N VAL A 77 -17.75 10.65 -2.75
CA VAL A 77 -16.82 11.21 -1.78
C VAL A 77 -15.41 10.90 -2.27
N ASP A 78 -14.61 11.92 -2.52
CA ASP A 78 -13.21 11.72 -2.89
C ASP A 78 -12.41 11.13 -1.69
N PRO A 79 -11.24 10.51 -1.91
CA PRO A 79 -10.44 9.96 -0.81
C PRO A 79 -10.00 11.00 0.23
N TRP A 80 -10.15 12.29 -0.08
CA TRP A 80 -9.83 13.42 0.78
C TRP A 80 -11.07 13.96 1.52
N ARG A 81 -12.20 13.22 1.45
CA ARG A 81 -13.50 13.55 2.03
C ARG A 81 -14.00 14.94 1.66
N ARG A 82 -13.67 15.44 0.47
CA ARG A 82 -14.32 16.63 -0.06
C ARG A 82 -15.68 16.17 -0.59
N ASP A 83 -16.72 16.89 -0.19
CA ASP A 83 -18.06 16.79 -0.76
C ASP A 83 -18.03 17.39 -2.17
N ASN A 84 -17.27 16.75 -3.04
CA ASN A 84 -17.10 17.16 -4.41
C ASN A 84 -17.84 16.16 -5.28
N HIS A 85 -19.03 16.57 -5.72
CA HIS A 85 -19.81 15.95 -6.79
C HIS A 85 -19.13 16.08 -8.16
N SER A 86 -17.80 16.07 -8.22
CA SER A 86 -17.04 16.27 -9.44
C SER A 86 -16.29 15.01 -9.82
N ASP A 87 -16.26 14.79 -11.12
CA ASP A 87 -15.50 13.75 -11.77
C ASP A 87 -14.01 13.86 -11.41
N GLN A 88 -13.45 12.77 -10.88
CA GLN A 88 -12.03 12.67 -10.53
C GLN A 88 -11.29 11.93 -11.63
N ILE A 89 -10.07 12.36 -11.93
CA ILE A 89 -9.18 11.63 -12.84
C ILE A 89 -8.71 10.36 -12.12
N VAL A 90 -8.84 9.21 -12.79
CA VAL A 90 -8.38 7.91 -12.32
C VAL A 90 -7.48 7.32 -13.40
N ASN A 91 -6.29 6.88 -13.00
CA ASN A 91 -5.39 6.12 -13.86
C ASN A 91 -5.51 4.64 -13.50
N VAL A 92 -5.85 3.80 -14.48
CA VAL A 92 -6.04 2.38 -14.24
C VAL A 92 -5.02 1.59 -15.02
N SER A 93 -4.29 0.74 -14.31
CA SER A 93 -3.38 -0.25 -14.89
C SER A 93 -3.93 -1.64 -14.61
N VAL A 94 -4.06 -2.45 -15.64
CA VAL A 94 -4.49 -3.85 -15.52
C VAL A 94 -3.44 -4.73 -16.12
N ARG A 95 -3.03 -5.77 -15.40
CA ARG A 95 -2.17 -6.84 -15.89
C ARG A 95 -2.85 -8.18 -15.66
N VAL A 96 -2.88 -8.98 -16.71
CA VAL A 96 -3.46 -10.33 -16.71
C VAL A 96 -2.33 -11.30 -17.04
N TRP A 97 -2.17 -12.33 -16.21
CA TRP A 97 -1.24 -13.44 -16.47
C TRP A 97 -1.99 -14.64 -17.00
N ARG A 98 -1.39 -15.34 -17.96
CA ARG A 98 -1.93 -16.52 -18.63
C ARG A 98 -0.97 -17.69 -18.47
N LYS A 99 -1.51 -18.91 -18.39
CA LYS A 99 -0.70 -20.12 -18.32
C LYS A 99 0.16 -20.27 -19.58
N GLN A 100 1.46 -20.58 -19.43
CA GLN A 100 2.34 -20.94 -20.55
C GLN A 100 1.73 -22.07 -21.40
N GLY A 101 1.98 -21.99 -22.71
CA GLY A 101 1.45 -22.95 -23.69
C GLY A 101 0.10 -22.54 -24.28
N CYS A 102 -0.50 -21.44 -23.84
CA CYS A 102 -1.55 -20.75 -24.60
C CYS A 102 -0.87 -19.87 -25.66
N PRO A 103 -0.91 -20.22 -26.96
CA PRO A 103 -0.23 -19.42 -27.97
C PRO A 103 -0.74 -17.98 -27.96
N MET A 104 0.19 -17.01 -27.97
CA MET A 104 -0.11 -15.65 -28.40
C MET A 104 -0.10 -15.67 -29.92
N THR A 105 -1.20 -16.11 -30.52
CA THR A 105 -1.22 -16.30 -31.96
C THR A 105 -1.39 -14.92 -32.59
N VAL A 106 -0.35 -14.47 -33.29
CA VAL A 106 -0.48 -13.34 -34.22
C VAL A 106 -1.57 -13.73 -35.20
N SER A 107 -2.73 -13.07 -35.13
CA SER A 107 -3.86 -13.29 -36.01
C SER A 107 -3.37 -13.13 -37.45
N LYS A 108 -3.10 -14.25 -38.14
CA LYS A 108 -2.74 -14.25 -39.57
C LYS A 108 -3.97 -14.39 -40.47
N ARG A 109 -5.17 -14.58 -39.91
CA ARG A 109 -6.46 -14.63 -40.62
C ARG A 109 -7.58 -14.12 -39.71
N ASP A 110 -8.41 -13.24 -40.26
CA ASP A 110 -9.42 -12.44 -39.56
C ASP A 110 -10.67 -13.22 -39.10
N ASP A 111 -10.87 -14.46 -39.54
CA ASP A 111 -12.22 -15.05 -39.46
C ASP A 111 -12.46 -16.02 -38.28
N GLU A 112 -11.43 -16.55 -37.62
CA GLU A 112 -11.60 -17.50 -36.49
C GLU A 112 -10.75 -17.18 -35.25
N ALA A 113 -9.82 -16.22 -35.34
CA ALA A 113 -8.89 -15.85 -34.26
C ALA A 113 -9.53 -15.01 -33.12
N GLY A 114 -10.83 -14.73 -33.18
CA GLY A 114 -11.49 -13.78 -32.29
C GLY A 114 -11.96 -14.31 -30.93
N LYS A 115 -12.08 -15.63 -30.75
CA LYS A 115 -12.83 -16.20 -29.61
C LYS A 115 -11.98 -16.75 -28.46
N LEU A 116 -10.70 -17.05 -28.65
CA LEU A 116 -9.91 -17.83 -27.68
C LEU A 116 -8.71 -17.08 -27.08
N GLU A 117 -8.47 -15.82 -27.47
CA GLU A 117 -7.26 -15.10 -27.08
C GLU A 117 -7.58 -13.75 -26.46
N VAL A 118 -7.14 -13.57 -25.21
CA VAL A 118 -7.00 -12.25 -24.61
C VAL A 118 -6.00 -11.47 -25.48
N ASN A 119 -6.44 -10.37 -26.09
CA ASN A 119 -5.52 -9.36 -26.63
C ASN A 119 -5.71 -8.03 -25.90
N TYR A 120 -4.73 -7.13 -26.03
CA TYR A 120 -4.78 -5.83 -25.36
C TYR A 120 -5.99 -4.99 -25.80
N SER A 121 -6.50 -5.18 -27.02
CA SER A 121 -7.67 -4.46 -27.53
C SER A 121 -8.95 -4.89 -26.83
N GLN A 122 -9.14 -6.19 -26.60
CA GLN A 122 -10.25 -6.74 -25.84
C GLN A 122 -10.15 -6.30 -24.37
N LEU A 123 -8.96 -6.36 -23.76
CA LEU A 123 -8.76 -5.89 -22.39
C LEU A 123 -9.10 -4.39 -22.26
N ALA A 124 -8.70 -3.56 -23.23
CA ALA A 124 -8.99 -2.12 -23.25
C ALA A 124 -10.50 -1.85 -23.38
N ARG A 125 -11.19 -2.60 -24.24
CA ARG A 125 -12.65 -2.54 -24.36
C ARG A 125 -13.32 -2.95 -23.06
N THR A 126 -12.83 -3.98 -22.38
CA THR A 126 -13.37 -4.41 -21.09
C THR A 126 -13.22 -3.34 -20.02
N ILE A 127 -12.03 -2.73 -19.90
CA ILE A 127 -11.80 -1.60 -18.99
C ILE A 127 -12.78 -0.46 -19.31
N SER A 128 -12.95 -0.13 -20.60
CA SER A 128 -13.87 0.93 -21.03
C SER A 128 -15.32 0.63 -20.67
N THR A 129 -15.80 -0.59 -20.92
CA THR A 129 -17.14 -1.02 -20.52
C THR A 129 -17.33 -0.96 -19.01
N ALA A 130 -16.34 -1.37 -18.21
CA ALA A 130 -16.42 -1.28 -16.75
C ALA A 130 -16.57 0.17 -16.26
N PHE A 131 -15.86 1.12 -16.88
CA PHE A 131 -16.07 2.55 -16.62
C PHE A 131 -17.50 2.98 -16.96
N GLU A 132 -18.03 2.61 -18.13
CA GLU A 132 -19.40 2.93 -18.55
C GLU A 132 -20.45 2.37 -17.59
N THR A 133 -20.29 1.12 -17.14
CA THR A 133 -21.17 0.48 -16.16
C THR A 133 -21.21 1.24 -14.84
N LEU A 134 -20.06 1.72 -14.38
CA LEU A 134 -19.95 2.50 -13.15
C LEU A 134 -20.53 3.90 -13.29
N THR A 135 -20.25 4.59 -14.40
CA THR A 135 -20.82 5.92 -14.68
C THR A 135 -22.34 5.86 -14.80
N ALA A 136 -22.89 4.79 -15.36
CA ALA A 136 -24.34 4.57 -15.45
C ALA A 136 -24.98 4.32 -14.07
N SER A 137 -24.22 3.82 -13.10
CA SER A 137 -24.71 3.45 -11.78
C SER A 137 -24.33 4.49 -10.71
N ARG A 138 -24.90 5.70 -10.83
CA ARG A 138 -24.62 6.82 -9.92
C ARG A 138 -24.92 6.51 -8.44
N GLU A 139 -25.96 5.72 -8.15
CA GLU A 139 -26.31 5.32 -6.78
C GLU A 139 -25.23 4.43 -6.12
N LEU A 140 -24.49 3.64 -6.89
CA LEU A 140 -23.38 2.81 -6.39
C LEU A 140 -22.11 3.62 -6.11
N ALA A 141 -22.02 4.84 -6.64
CA ALA A 141 -20.84 5.71 -6.52
C ALA A 141 -20.79 6.52 -5.22
N GLU A 142 -21.88 6.59 -4.43
CA GLU A 142 -21.94 7.44 -3.24
C GLU A 142 -21.13 6.90 -2.05
N GLN A 143 -20.78 5.61 -2.04
CA GLN A 143 -20.04 4.99 -0.93
C GLN A 143 -18.96 4.03 -1.45
N HIS A 144 -17.69 4.43 -1.33
CA HIS A 144 -16.50 3.61 -1.66
C HIS A 144 -16.31 3.29 -3.14
N ALA A 145 -16.50 4.29 -4.00
CA ALA A 145 -16.45 4.13 -5.45
C ALA A 145 -15.14 3.52 -5.99
N LEU A 146 -13.97 3.74 -5.36
CA LEU A 146 -12.71 3.17 -5.86
C LEU A 146 -12.62 1.65 -5.63
N HIS A 147 -12.98 1.15 -4.45
CA HIS A 147 -13.02 -0.29 -4.19
C HIS A 147 -14.04 -0.97 -5.08
N HIS A 148 -15.26 -0.42 -5.14
CA HIS A 148 -16.29 -0.95 -6.04
C HIS A 148 -15.86 -0.90 -7.49
N PHE A 149 -15.13 0.14 -7.91
CA PHE A 149 -14.58 0.24 -9.26
C PHE A 149 -13.64 -0.92 -9.56
N VAL A 150 -12.67 -1.17 -8.68
CA VAL A 150 -11.69 -2.25 -8.87
C VAL A 150 -12.35 -3.62 -8.84
N GLU A 151 -13.34 -3.83 -7.96
CA GLU A 151 -14.15 -5.05 -7.90
C GLU A 151 -14.99 -5.30 -9.16
N ILE A 152 -15.66 -4.26 -9.65
CA ILE A 152 -16.45 -4.33 -10.89
C ILE A 152 -15.53 -4.64 -12.06
N LEU A 153 -14.39 -3.97 -12.15
CA LEU A 153 -13.42 -4.22 -13.20
C LEU A 153 -12.90 -5.67 -13.17
N TRP A 154 -12.57 -6.19 -11.99
CA TRP A 154 -12.21 -7.60 -11.81
C TRP A 154 -13.33 -8.53 -12.28
N ARG A 155 -14.59 -8.25 -11.87
CA ARG A 155 -15.75 -9.07 -12.25
C ARG A 155 -15.98 -9.06 -13.76
N GLU A 156 -15.93 -7.90 -14.41
CA GLU A 156 -16.12 -7.76 -15.86
C GLU A 156 -15.02 -8.50 -16.65
N ILE A 157 -13.76 -8.36 -16.23
CA ILE A 157 -12.65 -9.09 -16.87
C ILE A 157 -12.79 -10.60 -16.65
N SER A 158 -13.16 -11.01 -15.44
CA SER A 158 -13.36 -12.43 -15.11
C SER A 158 -14.54 -13.04 -15.88
N GLN A 159 -15.66 -12.32 -16.01
CA GLN A 159 -16.82 -12.79 -16.77
C GLN A 159 -16.46 -12.96 -18.24
N ARG A 160 -15.79 -11.96 -18.84
CA ARG A 160 -15.32 -12.08 -20.23
C ARG A 160 -14.27 -13.17 -20.39
N ALA A 161 -13.45 -13.40 -19.36
CA ALA A 161 -12.53 -14.51 -19.36
C ALA A 161 -13.27 -15.85 -19.46
N VAL A 162 -14.37 -16.03 -18.74
CA VAL A 162 -15.22 -17.22 -18.85
C VAL A 162 -15.89 -17.30 -20.22
N ASP A 163 -16.51 -16.21 -20.68
CA ASP A 163 -17.27 -16.19 -21.94
C ASP A 163 -16.41 -16.47 -23.18
N ASN A 164 -15.12 -16.12 -23.12
CA ASN A 164 -14.16 -16.26 -24.22
C ASN A 164 -13.08 -17.33 -23.91
N ASP A 165 -13.30 -18.16 -22.90
CA ASP A 165 -12.37 -19.22 -22.45
C ASP A 165 -10.91 -18.76 -22.23
N TRP A 166 -10.72 -17.54 -21.73
CA TRP A 166 -9.41 -17.00 -21.39
C TRP A 166 -8.82 -17.77 -20.20
N LYS A 167 -7.73 -18.49 -20.44
CA LYS A 167 -6.95 -19.20 -19.40
C LYS A 167 -6.09 -18.22 -18.58
N ILE A 168 -6.73 -17.45 -17.70
CA ILE A 168 -6.08 -16.51 -16.79
C ILE A 168 -5.58 -17.25 -15.54
N CYS A 169 -4.34 -17.00 -15.13
CA CYS A 169 -3.76 -17.53 -13.89
C CYS A 169 -3.74 -16.49 -12.76
N ALA A 170 -3.62 -15.21 -13.10
CA ALA A 170 -3.68 -14.12 -12.13
C ALA A 170 -4.10 -12.81 -12.79
N MET A 171 -4.56 -11.88 -11.98
CA MET A 171 -4.81 -10.49 -12.38
C MET A 171 -4.32 -9.54 -11.31
N HIS A 172 -3.84 -8.40 -11.78
CA HIS A 172 -3.48 -7.24 -10.99
C HIS A 172 -4.19 -6.05 -11.58
N ILE A 173 -4.98 -5.39 -10.75
CA ILE A 173 -5.63 -4.12 -11.09
C ILE A 173 -5.06 -3.09 -10.14
N LYS A 174 -4.50 -2.01 -10.68
CA LYS A 174 -4.05 -0.85 -9.93
C LYS A 174 -4.85 0.36 -10.39
N ALA A 175 -5.53 1.01 -9.46
CA ALA A 175 -6.27 2.24 -9.71
C ALA A 175 -5.64 3.37 -8.89
N ASP A 176 -5.08 4.36 -9.58
CA ASP A 176 -4.45 5.54 -8.98
C ASP A 176 -5.39 6.73 -9.06
N LEU A 177 -5.55 7.39 -7.92
CA LEU A 177 -6.19 8.69 -7.78
C LEU A 177 -5.09 9.74 -7.57
N PRO A 178 -4.71 10.50 -8.62
CA PRO A 178 -3.72 11.56 -8.51
C PRO A 178 -4.14 12.54 -7.41
N LYS A 179 -3.21 12.83 -6.50
CA LYS A 179 -3.46 13.80 -5.45
C LYS A 179 -3.34 15.19 -6.03
N ALA A 180 -4.35 16.01 -5.78
CA ALA A 180 -4.24 17.47 -5.98
C ALA A 180 -3.47 18.15 -4.82
N THR A 181 -3.08 17.40 -3.77
CA THR A 181 -2.37 17.93 -2.61
C THR A 181 -0.85 17.92 -2.84
N HIS A 182 -0.15 18.90 -2.25
CA HIS A 182 1.32 19.01 -2.36
C HIS A 182 2.09 17.87 -1.67
N THR A 183 1.40 17.08 -0.83
CA THR A 183 2.03 16.10 0.04
C THR A 183 2.31 14.76 -0.63
N GLY A 184 1.80 14.45 -1.83
CA GLY A 184 2.01 13.14 -2.47
C GLY A 184 1.66 13.09 -3.94
N ASP A 185 1.98 11.98 -4.61
CA ASP A 185 1.71 11.78 -6.04
C ASP A 185 0.29 11.25 -6.29
N CYS A 186 -0.05 10.13 -5.64
CA CYS A 186 -1.37 9.54 -5.76
C CYS A 186 -1.73 8.69 -4.54
N LEU A 187 -3.01 8.40 -4.42
CA LEU A 187 -3.50 7.28 -3.62
C LEU A 187 -3.80 6.13 -4.58
N SER A 188 -3.17 4.98 -4.39
CA SER A 188 -3.40 3.80 -5.22
C SER A 188 -4.17 2.75 -4.45
N LEU A 189 -5.09 2.09 -5.15
CA LEU A 189 -5.69 0.84 -4.70
C LEU A 189 -5.30 -0.26 -5.67
N GLU A 190 -4.64 -1.28 -5.16
CA GLU A 190 -4.23 -2.44 -5.93
C GLU A 190 -5.03 -3.66 -5.49
N LEU A 191 -5.56 -4.41 -6.46
CA LEU A 191 -6.20 -5.70 -6.25
C LEU A 191 -5.39 -6.76 -6.98
N TRP A 192 -4.99 -7.78 -6.23
CA TRP A 192 -4.34 -8.98 -6.72
C TRP A 192 -5.25 -10.17 -6.49
N ARG A 193 -5.54 -10.93 -7.55
CA ARG A 193 -6.38 -12.13 -7.46
C ARG A 193 -5.91 -13.21 -8.41
N GLU A 194 -5.87 -14.43 -7.90
CA GLU A 194 -5.78 -15.64 -8.70
C GLU A 194 -7.22 -16.12 -9.01
N PRO A 195 -7.63 -16.20 -10.29
CA PRO A 195 -8.95 -16.71 -10.62
C PRO A 195 -9.01 -18.20 -10.27
N ASN A 196 -10.04 -18.55 -9.51
CA ASN A 196 -10.34 -19.93 -9.12
C ASN A 196 -10.86 -20.74 -10.32
N LEU A 197 -9.97 -21.19 -11.19
CA LEU A 197 -10.29 -22.06 -12.32
C LEU A 197 -10.05 -23.52 -11.93
N GLY A 198 -10.95 -24.13 -11.14
CA GLY A 198 -11.08 -25.60 -11.12
C GLY A 198 -11.30 -26.34 -9.79
N ASP A 199 -11.16 -25.73 -8.63
CA ASP A 199 -11.30 -26.45 -7.35
C ASP A 199 -12.71 -26.35 -6.74
N ALA A 200 -13.21 -27.46 -6.20
CA ALA A 200 -14.54 -27.59 -5.60
C ALA A 200 -14.74 -26.78 -4.30
N ASN A 201 -13.65 -26.28 -3.70
CA ASN A 201 -13.70 -25.40 -2.53
C ASN A 201 -12.54 -24.39 -2.59
N PRO A 202 -12.62 -23.40 -3.48
CA PRO A 202 -11.43 -22.69 -3.89
C PRO A 202 -11.17 -21.52 -2.94
N LYS A 203 -10.04 -21.57 -2.22
CA LYS A 203 -9.54 -20.44 -1.45
C LYS A 203 -9.04 -19.39 -2.44
N LEU A 204 -9.83 -18.35 -2.66
CA LEU A 204 -9.40 -17.17 -3.43
C LEU A 204 -8.20 -16.56 -2.69
N ASN A 205 -7.00 -16.67 -3.27
CA ASN A 205 -5.87 -15.85 -2.87
C ASN A 205 -6.13 -14.45 -3.42
N SER A 206 -6.68 -13.59 -2.57
CA SER A 206 -6.87 -12.19 -2.88
C SER A 206 -6.10 -11.31 -1.91
N SER A 207 -5.36 -10.36 -2.44
CA SER A 207 -4.74 -9.28 -1.68
C SER A 207 -5.26 -7.96 -2.20
N MET A 208 -5.61 -7.07 -1.28
CA MET A 208 -5.89 -5.69 -1.62
C MET A 208 -4.90 -4.79 -0.90
N VAL A 209 -4.26 -3.91 -1.67
CA VAL A 209 -3.18 -3.05 -1.18
C VAL A 209 -3.59 -1.60 -1.36
N LEU A 210 -3.72 -0.89 -0.25
CA LEU A 210 -3.81 0.57 -0.25
C LEU A 210 -2.39 1.14 -0.26
N CYS A 211 -2.08 2.05 -1.18
CA CYS A 211 -0.78 2.68 -1.27
C CYS A 211 -0.88 4.20 -1.21
N PHE A 212 -0.15 4.81 -0.28
CA PHE A 212 0.15 6.24 -0.32
C PHE A 212 1.46 6.42 -1.09
N GLN A 213 1.37 6.86 -2.34
CA GLN A 213 2.54 6.92 -3.23
C GLN A 213 3.20 8.30 -3.20
N GLY A 214 4.53 8.29 -3.00
CA GLY A 214 5.38 9.46 -3.21
C GLY A 214 5.09 10.62 -2.27
N LEU A 215 4.80 10.36 -0.99
CA LEU A 215 4.54 11.41 -0.02
C LEU A 215 5.79 12.30 0.19
N ARG A 216 5.73 13.56 -0.22
CA ARG A 216 6.85 14.53 -0.13
C ARG A 216 6.75 15.33 1.16
N LEU A 217 7.50 14.91 2.17
CA LEU A 217 7.44 15.48 3.52
C LEU A 217 8.77 16.10 3.92
N ASN A 218 8.74 17.08 4.82
CA ASN A 218 9.93 17.75 5.33
C ASN A 218 10.23 17.27 6.76
N ALA A 219 11.37 16.61 6.96
CA ALA A 219 11.76 16.01 8.24
C ALA A 219 13.10 16.58 8.75
N SER A 220 13.29 16.58 10.08
CA SER A 220 14.61 16.83 10.67
C SER A 220 15.33 15.49 10.84
N ILE A 221 16.21 15.17 9.90
CA ILE A 221 16.83 13.84 9.82
C ILE A 221 18.29 13.86 9.41
N GLY A 222 19.16 13.23 10.20
CA GLY A 222 20.58 13.15 9.90
C GLY A 222 21.41 12.76 11.10
N PHE A 223 22.66 12.40 10.85
CA PHE A 223 23.60 12.06 11.92
C PHE A 223 24.27 13.32 12.48
N HIS A 224 24.49 14.32 11.63
CA HIS A 224 25.22 15.52 12.00
C HIS A 224 24.30 16.63 12.50
N ALA A 225 24.77 17.44 13.45
CA ALA A 225 23.99 18.56 14.00
C ALA A 225 23.50 19.55 12.94
N PHE A 226 24.29 19.79 11.88
CA PHE A 226 23.89 20.69 10.79
C PHE A 226 22.69 20.16 10.01
N GLU A 227 22.52 18.85 9.90
CA GLU A 227 21.40 18.22 9.20
C GLU A 227 20.06 18.46 9.92
N HIS A 228 20.11 18.81 11.22
CA HIS A 228 18.93 19.14 12.02
C HIS A 228 18.58 20.63 12.00
N GLN A 229 19.46 21.49 11.47
CA GLN A 229 19.21 22.95 11.40
C GLN A 229 18.17 23.32 10.34
N ALA A 230 18.05 22.50 9.30
CA ALA A 230 17.08 22.67 8.23
C ALA A 230 16.29 21.38 8.01
N LYS A 231 14.98 21.50 7.75
CA LYS A 231 14.20 20.34 7.33
C LYS A 231 14.64 19.89 5.95
N GLN A 232 14.79 18.58 5.80
CA GLN A 232 15.18 17.93 4.56
C GLN A 232 13.96 17.23 3.96
N ARG A 233 13.88 17.22 2.64
CA ARG A 233 12.80 16.54 1.92
C ARG A 233 13.01 15.03 1.98
N LEU A 234 11.93 14.30 2.27
CA LEU A 234 11.83 12.86 2.16
C LEU A 234 10.70 12.51 1.19
N ILE A 235 10.85 11.38 0.49
CA ILE A 235 9.77 10.79 -0.32
C ILE A 235 9.39 9.47 0.35
N ILE A 236 8.14 9.34 0.76
CA ILE A 236 7.65 8.18 1.51
C ILE A 236 6.58 7.46 0.71
N THR A 237 6.73 6.15 0.55
CA THR A 237 5.67 5.30 0.01
C THR A 237 5.26 4.26 1.05
N LEU A 238 3.97 4.21 1.39
CA LEU A 238 3.40 3.30 2.39
C LEU A 238 2.38 2.40 1.71
N TRP A 239 2.61 1.09 1.76
CA TRP A 239 1.64 0.08 1.34
C TRP A 239 1.05 -0.61 2.57
N ILE A 240 -0.27 -0.75 2.55
CA ILE A 240 -1.05 -1.45 3.56
C ILE A 240 -1.79 -2.57 2.83
N ASP A 241 -1.29 -3.78 2.98
CA ASP A 241 -1.79 -4.98 2.32
C ASP A 241 -2.67 -5.76 3.28
N THR A 242 -3.97 -5.78 2.98
CA THR A 242 -4.93 -6.64 3.64
C THR A 242 -5.03 -7.95 2.86
N VAL A 243 -4.43 -9.00 3.42
CA VAL A 243 -4.61 -10.35 2.90
C VAL A 243 -5.90 -10.90 3.46
N ASP A 244 -6.93 -10.96 2.62
CA ASP A 244 -8.19 -11.58 2.97
C ASP A 244 -7.96 -13.09 3.01
N GLY A 245 -7.96 -13.68 4.21
CA GLY A 245 -7.71 -15.11 4.46
C GLY A 245 -8.78 -16.06 3.89
N GLY A 246 -9.14 -15.90 2.61
CA GLY A 246 -10.16 -16.66 1.90
C GLY A 246 -11.61 -16.24 2.17
N LYS A 247 -11.84 -15.14 2.91
CA LYS A 247 -13.20 -14.60 3.10
C LYS A 247 -13.52 -13.62 1.98
N PRO A 248 -14.64 -13.80 1.24
CA PRO A 248 -14.98 -13.00 0.06
C PRO A 248 -15.27 -11.52 0.34
N HIS A 249 -15.38 -11.13 1.62
CA HIS A 249 -15.60 -9.76 2.06
C HIS A 249 -14.73 -9.49 3.28
N GLY A 250 -13.44 -9.22 3.07
CA GLY A 250 -12.48 -8.90 4.12
C GLY A 250 -12.16 -7.38 4.24
N PRO A 251 -11.28 -6.99 5.20
CA PRO A 251 -11.03 -5.67 5.81
C PRO A 251 -10.85 -4.42 4.92
N SER A 252 -10.89 -4.59 3.60
CA SER A 252 -10.76 -3.59 2.56
C SER A 252 -11.61 -2.32 2.75
N ARG A 253 -12.88 -2.46 3.17
CA ARG A 253 -13.77 -1.28 3.35
C ARG A 253 -13.45 -0.48 4.62
N ALA A 254 -13.06 -1.16 5.70
CA ALA A 254 -12.70 -0.50 6.95
C ALA A 254 -11.44 0.36 6.76
N LEU A 255 -10.45 -0.15 6.01
CA LEU A 255 -9.23 0.59 5.72
C LEU A 255 -9.49 1.92 4.98
N LEU A 256 -10.44 1.92 4.02
CA LEU A 256 -10.78 3.13 3.26
C LEU A 256 -11.33 4.25 4.15
N ASN A 257 -12.01 3.91 5.26
CA ASN A 257 -12.52 4.91 6.19
C ASN A 257 -11.40 5.67 6.91
N HIS A 258 -10.21 5.07 7.02
CA HIS A 258 -9.06 5.63 7.74
C HIS A 258 -8.03 6.33 6.84
N ILE A 259 -8.24 6.42 5.51
CA ILE A 259 -7.25 7.00 4.58
C ILE A 259 -6.75 8.38 5.05
N GLN A 260 -7.68 9.30 5.32
CA GLN A 260 -7.34 10.68 5.72
C GLN A 260 -6.65 10.73 7.08
N GLU A 261 -7.12 9.91 8.03
CA GLU A 261 -6.53 9.82 9.37
C GLU A 261 -5.09 9.30 9.29
N LEU A 262 -4.86 8.22 8.53
CA LEU A 262 -3.55 7.60 8.34
C LEU A 262 -2.58 8.56 7.67
N GLU A 263 -2.99 9.23 6.60
CA GLU A 263 -2.14 10.24 5.97
C GLU A 263 -1.78 11.36 6.95
N THR A 264 -2.77 11.86 7.71
CA THR A 264 -2.53 12.91 8.72
C THR A 264 -1.55 12.47 9.79
N VAL A 265 -1.68 11.23 10.27
CA VAL A 265 -0.78 10.63 11.25
C VAL A 265 0.63 10.52 10.70
N VAL A 266 0.79 10.02 9.47
CA VAL A 266 2.10 9.87 8.80
C VAL A 266 2.76 11.24 8.61
N VAL A 267 2.03 12.21 8.07
CA VAL A 267 2.52 13.59 7.85
C VAL A 267 2.97 14.20 9.17
N LYS A 268 2.09 14.20 10.18
CA LYS A 268 2.39 14.80 11.49
C LYS A 268 3.58 14.13 12.16
N PHE A 269 3.66 12.80 12.14
CA PHE A 269 4.78 12.07 12.71
C PHE A 269 6.10 12.50 12.07
N VAL A 270 6.19 12.47 10.73
CA VAL A 270 7.43 12.79 10.01
C VAL A 270 7.85 14.24 10.19
N GLU A 271 6.90 15.18 10.22
CA GLU A 271 7.23 16.61 10.28
C GLU A 271 7.61 17.11 11.69
N THR A 272 7.19 16.40 12.74
CA THR A 272 7.39 16.81 14.14
C THR A 272 8.51 16.06 14.85
N THR A 273 8.93 14.91 14.32
CA THR A 273 9.94 14.07 14.95
C THR A 273 11.35 14.38 14.43
N ILE A 274 12.35 14.04 15.24
CA ILE A 274 13.77 14.18 14.90
C ILE A 274 14.39 12.80 14.95
N PHE A 275 15.01 12.37 13.86
CA PHE A 275 15.64 11.05 13.76
C PHE A 275 17.07 11.14 13.27
N LYS A 276 17.92 10.22 13.75
CA LYS A 276 19.29 10.11 13.26
C LYS A 276 19.39 9.39 11.91
N THR A 277 18.53 8.39 11.71
CA THR A 277 18.59 7.49 10.55
C THR A 277 17.19 7.20 10.00
N LEU A 278 17.13 6.83 8.72
CA LEU A 278 15.88 6.49 8.02
C LEU A 278 15.25 5.21 8.59
N GLU A 279 16.07 4.24 8.98
CA GLU A 279 15.64 2.97 9.58
C GLU A 279 14.95 3.20 10.92
N GLY A 280 15.51 4.07 11.77
CA GLY A 280 14.90 4.43 13.05
C GLY A 280 13.53 5.06 12.86
N MET A 281 13.45 6.06 11.97
CA MET A 281 12.18 6.71 11.63
C MET A 281 11.16 5.72 11.05
N GLY A 282 11.61 4.84 10.15
CA GLY A 282 10.74 3.86 9.49
C GLY A 282 10.18 2.80 10.44
N ASN A 283 10.97 2.35 11.43
CA ASN A 283 10.50 1.42 12.45
C ASN A 283 9.39 2.04 13.32
N GLU A 284 9.63 3.25 13.82
CA GLU A 284 8.67 3.96 14.67
C GLU A 284 7.40 4.35 13.89
N LEU A 285 7.54 4.78 12.63
CA LEU A 285 6.40 5.08 11.77
C LEU A 285 5.54 3.83 11.52
N LEU A 286 6.16 2.69 11.22
CA LEU A 286 5.43 1.43 11.03
C LEU A 286 4.74 0.96 12.32
N ALA A 287 5.38 1.11 13.47
CA ALA A 287 4.78 0.80 14.76
C ALA A 287 3.55 1.68 15.04
N LEU A 288 3.66 2.98 14.77
CA LEU A 288 2.55 3.93 14.90
C LEU A 288 1.39 3.60 13.96
N VAL A 289 1.67 3.33 12.68
CA VAL A 289 0.64 2.94 11.70
C VAL A 289 -0.01 1.63 12.15
N LYS A 290 0.78 0.63 12.57
CA LYS A 290 0.25 -0.64 13.08
C LYS A 290 -0.64 -0.44 14.30
N GLN A 291 -0.26 0.42 15.24
CA GLN A 291 -1.08 0.74 16.41
C GLN A 291 -2.41 1.36 16.00
N ARG A 292 -2.38 2.35 15.10
CA ARG A 292 -3.60 3.02 14.60
C ARG A 292 -4.54 2.09 13.86
N LEU A 293 -3.99 1.17 13.07
CA LEU A 293 -4.78 0.17 12.36
C LEU A 293 -5.28 -0.92 13.31
N GLY A 294 -4.49 -1.30 14.32
CA GLY A 294 -4.84 -2.35 15.28
C GLY A 294 -6.12 -2.09 16.06
N ASP A 295 -6.45 -0.83 16.31
CA ASP A 295 -7.73 -0.44 16.94
C ASP A 295 -8.94 -0.65 16.00
N SER A 296 -8.70 -0.72 14.68
CA SER A 296 -9.73 -0.82 13.64
C SER A 296 -9.90 -2.22 13.06
N PHE A 297 -8.91 -3.11 13.19
CA PHE A 297 -8.96 -4.47 12.66
C PHE A 297 -9.15 -5.51 13.75
N ALA A 298 -9.88 -6.57 13.41
CA ALA A 298 -9.93 -7.75 14.25
C ALA A 298 -8.52 -8.34 14.43
N PRO A 299 -8.19 -8.95 15.58
CA PRO A 299 -6.85 -9.50 15.85
C PRO A 299 -6.38 -10.54 14.82
N ASP A 300 -7.29 -11.19 14.09
CA ASP A 300 -6.99 -12.16 13.06
C ASP A 300 -6.81 -11.56 11.65
N MET A 301 -7.01 -10.24 11.50
CA MET A 301 -7.12 -9.53 10.22
C MET A 301 -6.20 -8.30 10.11
N ALA A 302 -5.11 -8.24 10.88
CA ALA A 302 -4.21 -7.09 10.78
C ALA A 302 -3.41 -7.11 9.45
N PRO A 303 -3.17 -5.94 8.85
CA PRO A 303 -2.54 -5.84 7.53
C PRO A 303 -1.03 -6.03 7.59
N ASN A 304 -0.48 -6.50 6.48
CA ASN A 304 0.95 -6.41 6.19
C ASN A 304 1.30 -4.96 5.86
N LEU A 305 2.41 -4.46 6.39
CA LEU A 305 2.87 -3.10 6.13
C LEU A 305 4.19 -3.14 5.37
N ARG A 306 4.28 -2.34 4.31
CA ARG A 306 5.53 -2.06 3.59
C ARG A 306 5.74 -0.55 3.59
N LEU A 307 6.94 -0.10 3.89
CA LEU A 307 7.29 1.31 3.91
C LEU A 307 8.61 1.50 3.17
N ARG A 308 8.61 2.45 2.23
CA ARG A 308 9.80 2.93 1.54
C ARG A 308 10.02 4.39 1.89
N ILE A 309 11.26 4.74 2.21
CA ILE A 309 11.68 6.10 2.55
C ILE A 309 12.91 6.43 1.74
N GLU A 310 12.81 7.45 0.91
CA GLU A 310 13.91 7.98 0.11
C GLU A 310 14.31 9.35 0.66
N LYS A 311 15.62 9.61 0.70
CA LYS A 311 16.19 10.91 1.09
C LYS A 311 16.90 11.54 -0.11
N PRO A 312 16.19 12.28 -1.00
CA PRO A 312 16.79 12.89 -2.16
C PRO A 312 17.99 13.78 -1.81
N LEU A 313 18.97 13.85 -2.72
CA LEU A 313 20.15 14.70 -2.60
C LEU A 313 21.12 14.37 -1.46
N ALA A 314 20.85 13.35 -0.63
CA ALA A 314 21.78 12.93 0.42
C ALA A 314 23.08 12.31 -0.13
N VAL A 315 23.06 11.82 -1.37
CA VAL A 315 24.23 11.31 -2.08
C VAL A 315 24.35 12.08 -3.42
N PRO A 316 25.39 12.91 -3.64
CA PRO A 316 25.44 13.85 -4.77
C PRO A 316 25.34 13.26 -6.19
N LEU A 317 25.58 11.95 -6.35
CA LEU A 317 25.59 11.26 -7.65
C LEU A 317 24.52 10.15 -7.75
N ALA A 318 23.56 10.13 -6.83
CA ALA A 318 22.43 9.22 -6.85
C ALA A 318 21.13 10.00 -6.69
N ASP A 319 20.04 9.51 -7.27
CA ASP A 319 18.73 10.16 -7.15
C ASP A 319 18.30 10.28 -5.67
N ALA A 320 18.38 9.17 -4.94
CA ALA A 320 18.23 9.13 -3.49
C ALA A 320 18.78 7.82 -2.90
N PRO A 321 19.48 7.84 -1.75
CA PRO A 321 19.51 6.67 -0.87
C PRO A 321 18.10 6.35 -0.35
N MET A 322 17.83 5.06 -0.17
CA MET A 322 16.51 4.54 0.17
C MET A 322 16.61 3.43 1.22
N VAL A 323 15.66 3.41 2.15
CA VAL A 323 15.39 2.28 3.04
C VAL A 323 13.99 1.74 2.75
N GLU A 324 13.87 0.42 2.71
CA GLU A 324 12.59 -0.26 2.58
C GLU A 324 12.40 -1.29 3.71
N LEU A 325 11.25 -1.23 4.37
CA LEU A 325 10.91 -2.06 5.51
C LEU A 325 9.61 -2.81 5.22
N TYR A 326 9.62 -4.11 5.49
CA TYR A 326 8.42 -4.95 5.45
C TYR A 326 8.13 -5.50 6.84
N ARG A 327 6.88 -5.40 7.27
CA ARG A 327 6.37 -5.90 8.56
C ARG A 327 5.14 -6.75 8.28
N PRO A 328 5.29 -8.07 8.14
CA PRO A 328 4.14 -8.95 7.98
C PRO A 328 3.30 -8.95 9.25
N TRP A 329 2.00 -9.19 9.11
CA TRP A 329 1.18 -9.57 10.24
C TRP A 329 1.50 -11.00 10.64
N ILE A 330 2.01 -11.17 11.86
CA ILE A 330 2.22 -12.48 12.46
C ILE A 330 1.06 -12.70 13.42
N ARG A 331 0.19 -13.66 13.11
CA ARG A 331 -0.86 -14.09 14.04
C ARG A 331 -0.18 -14.55 15.33
N PRO A 332 -0.58 -14.06 16.52
CA PRO A 332 -0.04 -14.58 17.77
C PRO A 332 -0.29 -16.08 17.85
N GLU A 333 0.77 -16.88 17.97
CA GLU A 333 0.65 -18.32 18.19
C GLU A 333 -0.04 -18.54 19.55
N GLY A 334 -1.23 -19.15 19.55
CA GLY A 334 -1.96 -19.46 20.79
C GLY A 334 -3.48 -19.24 20.75
N LEU A 335 -4.02 -18.45 19.81
CA LEU A 335 -5.46 -18.48 19.51
C LEU A 335 -5.74 -19.57 18.47
N GLY A 336 -5.59 -20.83 18.89
CA GLY A 336 -6.19 -21.94 18.17
C GLY A 336 -7.69 -21.69 18.09
N SER A 337 -8.24 -21.81 16.88
CA SER A 337 -9.68 -21.98 16.71
C SER A 337 -10.13 -23.08 17.64
N VAL A 338 -10.95 -22.74 18.64
CA VAL A 338 -11.77 -23.73 19.33
C VAL A 338 -12.63 -24.34 18.24
N GLU A 339 -12.19 -25.48 17.73
CA GLU A 339 -13.06 -26.33 16.94
C GLU A 339 -14.22 -26.69 17.85
N ASP A 340 -15.41 -26.19 17.52
CA ASP A 340 -16.66 -26.59 18.16
C ASP A 340 -16.82 -28.10 17.99
N GLY A 341 -16.31 -28.86 18.97
CA GLY A 341 -16.50 -30.28 19.11
C GLY A 341 -17.94 -30.60 19.52
N GLN A 342 -18.88 -30.45 18.59
CA GLN A 342 -20.14 -31.18 18.62
C GLN A 342 -20.09 -32.32 17.61
N SER A 343 -19.86 -33.54 18.10
CA SER A 343 -20.65 -34.73 17.74
C SER A 343 -20.05 -35.97 18.43
N GLY A 344 -20.75 -36.46 19.47
CA GLY A 344 -20.32 -37.62 20.24
C GLY A 344 -21.49 -38.34 20.92
N LYS A 345 -22.42 -38.84 20.11
CA LYS A 345 -23.30 -40.02 20.30
C LYS A 345 -23.89 -40.29 21.70
N LYS A 346 -25.22 -40.10 21.81
CA LYS A 346 -26.07 -40.93 22.67
C LYS A 346 -26.06 -42.36 22.14
N GLN A 347 -25.66 -43.32 22.97
CA GLN A 347 -25.92 -44.74 22.74
C GLN A 347 -26.88 -45.23 23.84
N LYS A 348 -28.07 -45.66 23.40
CA LYS A 348 -29.04 -46.42 24.20
C LYS A 348 -28.41 -47.73 24.65
N VAL A 349 -28.58 -48.08 25.92
CA VAL A 349 -28.90 -49.44 26.37
C VAL A 349 -30.08 -49.32 27.33
#